data_AF-A0A220UHD8-F1
#
_entry.id   AF-A0A220UHD8-F1
#
_cell.length_a   1.000
_cell.length_b   1.000
_cell.length_c   1.000
_cell.angle_alpha   90.00
_cell.angle_beta   90.00
_cell.angle_gamma   90.00
#
_symmetry.space_group_name_H-M   'P 1'
#
loop_
_entity.id
_entity.type
_entity.pdbx_description
1 polymer ?
#
loop_
_entity_poly.entity_id
_entity_poly.type
_entity_poly.pdbx_seq_one_letter_code
_entity_poly.pdbx_strand_id
1 'polypeptide(L)'
;MTRMILLLELGDWAGGHHGQSPYLVEFDSERLDSPFDVSEGWGHGLGGSSYSLARFVETEHYAQLKHHAPWATTIIKQGLPTLDIGAIAQGLLAQYSSHRPNIPANLARYF
;
A
#
# COMPACT_ATOMS: atom_id res chain seq x y z
N MET A 1 5.53 13.48 5.18
CA MET A 1 5.11 12.08 5.41
C MET A 1 5.72 11.28 4.28
N THR A 2 6.65 10.36 4.58
CA THR A 2 7.46 9.67 3.56
C THR A 2 6.83 8.36 3.13
N ARG A 3 6.14 7.69 4.06
CA ARG A 3 5.37 6.46 3.85
C ARG A 3 3.86 6.66 4.06
N MET A 4 3.04 6.02 3.23
CA MET A 4 1.58 6.08 3.25
C MET A 4 0.98 4.67 3.09
N ILE A 5 0.03 4.29 3.95
CA ILE A 5 -0.74 3.06 3.76
C ILE A 5 -1.85 3.35 2.74
N LEU A 6 -1.78 2.73 1.55
CA LEU A 6 -2.76 2.89 0.48
C LEU A 6 -3.93 1.92 0.61
N LEU A 7 -3.68 0.73 1.15
CA LEU A 7 -4.68 -0.29 1.41
C LEU A 7 -4.39 -0.97 2.74
N LEU A 8 -5.46 -1.16 3.51
CA LEU A 8 -5.49 -2.00 4.69
C LEU A 8 -6.75 -2.87 4.62
N GLU A 9 -6.56 -4.18 4.55
CA GLU A 9 -7.63 -5.15 4.77
C GLU A 9 -7.37 -5.92 6.05
N LEU A 10 -8.31 -5.87 6.99
CA LEU A 10 -8.22 -6.62 8.24
C LEU A 10 -8.71 -8.04 7.98
N GLY A 11 -7.85 -9.03 8.21
CA GLY A 11 -8.25 -10.44 8.16
C GLY A 11 -9.30 -10.78 9.21
N ASP A 12 -10.06 -11.85 8.95
CA ASP A 12 -11.00 -12.41 9.91
C ASP A 12 -10.24 -13.26 10.94
N TRP A 13 -10.22 -12.78 12.19
CA TRP A 13 -9.53 -13.42 13.32
C TRP A 13 -10.06 -14.83 13.66
N ALA A 14 -11.11 -15.30 12.97
CA ALA A 14 -11.73 -16.61 13.14
C ALA A 14 -11.13 -17.75 12.27
N GLY A 15 -10.23 -17.50 11.32
CA GLY A 15 -9.75 -18.52 10.36
C GLY A 15 -8.26 -18.84 10.45
N GLY A 16 -7.91 -20.12 10.63
CA GLY A 16 -6.53 -20.60 10.78
C GLY A 16 -5.57 -20.22 9.64
N HIS A 17 -4.34 -19.82 10.01
CA HIS A 17 -3.13 -19.57 9.20
C HIS A 17 -3.20 -18.61 8.00
N HIS A 18 -4.36 -18.33 7.40
CA HIS A 18 -4.51 -17.52 6.17
C HIS A 18 -5.43 -16.28 6.36
N GLY A 19 -5.93 -16.03 7.58
CA GLY A 19 -6.79 -14.88 7.90
C GLY A 19 -6.40 -14.10 9.16
N GLN A 20 -5.27 -14.46 9.81
CA GLN A 20 -4.90 -13.88 11.11
C GLN A 20 -4.25 -12.50 11.02
N SER A 21 -3.76 -12.14 9.84
CA SER A 21 -2.88 -11.00 9.63
C SER A 21 -3.52 -9.99 8.67
N PRO A 22 -3.43 -8.70 8.98
CA PRO A 22 -3.87 -7.66 8.06
C PRO A 22 -3.03 -7.65 6.79
N TYR A 23 -3.68 -7.47 5.65
CA TYR A 23 -3.04 -7.24 4.36
C TYR A 23 -2.83 -5.75 4.16
N LEU A 24 -1.61 -5.36 3.78
CA LEU A 24 -1.19 -3.98 3.62
C LEU A 24 -0.55 -3.74 2.25
N VAL A 25 -0.92 -2.61 1.65
CA VAL A 25 -0.15 -2.00 0.56
C VAL A 25 0.29 -0.62 1.02
N GLU A 26 1.60 -0.41 1.05
CA GLU A 26 2.22 0.84 1.45
C GLU A 26 2.99 1.45 0.28
N PHE A 27 3.06 2.77 0.27
CA PHE A 27 3.90 3.53 -0.64
C PHE A 27 4.91 4.36 0.14
N ASP A 28 6.18 4.19 -0.15
CA ASP A 28 7.30 4.90 0.42
C ASP A 28 8.02 5.74 -0.65
N SER A 29 7.86 7.05 -0.55
CA SER A 29 8.45 8.02 -1.48
C SER A 29 9.97 8.16 -1.37
N GLU A 30 10.60 7.67 -0.30
CA GLU A 30 12.07 7.68 -0.16
C GLU A 30 12.72 6.49 -0.89
N ARG A 31 11.97 5.42 -1.15
CA ARG A 31 12.45 4.19 -1.79
C ARG A 31 12.20 4.22 -3.31
N LEU A 32 12.91 5.08 -4.03
CA LEU A 32 12.69 5.32 -5.47
C LEU A 32 12.67 4.06 -6.34
N ASP A 33 13.57 3.10 -6.09
CA ASP A 33 13.66 1.87 -6.88
C ASP A 33 12.58 0.83 -6.52
N SER A 34 12.04 0.89 -5.30
CA SER A 34 11.07 -0.08 -4.78
C SER A 34 10.06 0.59 -3.83
N PRO A 35 9.23 1.53 -4.34
CA PRO A 35 8.43 2.38 -3.48
C PRO A 35 7.17 1.68 -2.96
N PHE A 36 6.83 0.49 -3.45
CA PHE A 36 5.64 -0.23 -3.00
C PHE A 36 6.03 -1.39 -2.11
N ASP A 37 5.56 -1.36 -0.86
CA ASP A 37 5.69 -2.48 0.07
C ASP A 37 4.33 -3.17 0.21
N VAL A 38 4.34 -4.50 0.12
CA VAL A 38 3.16 -5.33 0.36
C VAL A 38 3.48 -6.31 1.47
N SER A 39 2.59 -6.47 2.45
CA SER A 39 2.79 -7.43 3.53
C SER A 39 1.49 -8.06 4.00
N GLU A 40 1.60 -9.31 4.45
CA GLU A 40 0.55 -10.04 5.18
C GLU A 40 0.97 -10.14 6.65
N GLY A 41 0.60 -9.15 7.46
CA GLY A 41 1.02 -9.07 8.86
C GLY A 41 1.16 -7.64 9.34
N TRP A 42 1.02 -7.44 10.64
CA TRP A 42 1.30 -6.15 11.27
C TRP A 42 2.70 -6.18 11.92
N GLY A 43 3.60 -5.28 11.51
CA GLY A 43 4.95 -5.17 12.06
C GLY A 43 6.00 -6.07 11.39
N HIS A 44 7.26 -5.86 11.77
CA HIS A 44 8.44 -6.51 11.19
C HIS A 44 8.48 -8.01 11.52
N GLY A 45 7.93 -8.87 10.66
CA GLY A 45 8.13 -10.32 10.86
C GLY A 45 7.37 -11.29 9.97
N LEU A 46 6.37 -10.87 9.21
CA LEU A 46 5.65 -11.76 8.29
C LEU A 46 5.76 -11.23 6.87
N GLY A 47 6.08 -12.13 5.94
CA GLY A 47 6.59 -11.88 4.60
C GLY A 47 6.06 -10.62 3.94
N GLY A 48 6.97 -9.66 3.73
CA GLY A 48 6.71 -8.50 2.91
C GLY A 48 7.57 -8.54 1.65
N SER A 49 7.01 -8.08 0.55
CA SER A 49 7.75 -7.89 -0.71
C SER A 49 7.72 -6.42 -1.09
N SER A 50 8.86 -5.91 -1.54
CA SER A 50 8.98 -4.55 -2.06
C SER A 50 9.11 -4.59 -3.58
N TYR A 51 8.35 -3.74 -4.27
CA TYR A 51 8.26 -3.72 -5.72
C TYR A 51 8.63 -2.35 -6.27
N SER A 52 9.37 -2.35 -7.39
CA SER A 52 9.45 -1.18 -8.25
C SER A 52 8.08 -0.84 -8.82
N LEU A 53 7.83 0.41 -9.21
CA LEU A 53 6.58 0.81 -9.84
C LEU A 53 6.21 -0.08 -11.03
N ALA A 54 7.18 -0.35 -11.91
CA ALA A 54 6.96 -1.17 -13.11
C ALA A 54 6.58 -2.61 -12.75
N ARG A 55 7.16 -3.18 -11.70
CA ARG A 55 6.82 -4.54 -11.26
C ARG A 55 5.51 -4.58 -10.49
N PHE A 56 5.26 -3.60 -9.64
CA PHE A 56 4.07 -3.55 -8.81
C PHE A 56 2.79 -3.63 -9.65
N VAL A 57 2.71 -2.89 -10.76
CA VAL A 57 1.50 -2.86 -11.61
C VAL A 57 1.24 -4.16 -12.39
N GLU A 58 2.20 -5.09 -12.39
CA GLU A 58 2.06 -6.44 -12.96
C GLU A 58 1.57 -7.46 -11.91
N THR A 59 1.52 -7.09 -10.63
CA THR A 59 1.17 -8.01 -9.53
C THR A 59 -0.33 -8.10 -9.27
N GLU A 60 -0.75 -9.19 -8.62
CA GLU A 60 -2.10 -9.32 -8.07
C GLU A 60 -2.40 -8.28 -6.98
N HIS A 61 -1.38 -7.78 -6.27
CA HIS A 61 -1.52 -6.72 -5.27
C HIS A 61 -2.01 -5.41 -5.87
N TYR A 62 -1.57 -5.08 -7.09
CA TYR A 62 -2.11 -3.92 -7.81
C TYR A 62 -3.56 -4.15 -8.26
N ALA A 63 -3.93 -5.40 -8.59
CA ALA A 63 -5.31 -5.74 -8.89
C ALA A 63 -6.22 -5.57 -7.67
N GLN A 64 -5.77 -6.00 -6.49
CA GLN A 64 -6.45 -5.75 -5.22
C GLN A 64 -6.52 -4.25 -4.90
N LEU A 65 -5.41 -3.52 -5.03
CA LEU A 65 -5.40 -2.07 -4.83
C LEU A 65 -6.41 -1.36 -5.75
N LYS A 66 -6.56 -1.83 -6.99
CA LYS A 66 -7.55 -1.30 -7.93
C LYS A 66 -8.98 -1.54 -7.47
N HIS A 67 -9.25 -2.67 -6.83
CA HIS A 67 -10.58 -3.00 -6.31
C HIS A 67 -10.93 -2.17 -5.07
N HIS A 68 -10.00 -2.02 -4.14
CA HIS A 68 -10.27 -1.41 -2.83
C HIS A 68 -9.91 0.07 -2.73
N ALA A 69 -8.92 0.54 -3.50
CA ALA A 69 -8.43 1.92 -3.49
C ALA A 69 -8.23 2.45 -4.94
N PRO A 70 -9.30 2.52 -5.76
CA PRO A 70 -9.20 2.94 -7.16
C PRO A 70 -8.62 4.36 -7.32
N TRP A 71 -8.80 5.23 -6.32
CA TRP A 71 -8.20 6.58 -6.27
C TRP A 71 -6.67 6.53 -6.38
N ALA A 72 -6.02 5.63 -5.63
CA ALA A 72 -4.57 5.48 -5.62
C ALA A 72 -4.07 4.93 -6.96
N THR A 73 -4.75 3.91 -7.50
CA THR A 73 -4.37 3.33 -8.81
C THR A 73 -4.53 4.31 -9.97
N THR A 74 -5.46 5.26 -9.87
CA THR A 74 -5.63 6.31 -10.89
C THR A 74 -4.40 7.21 -10.92
N ILE A 75 -3.88 7.61 -9.76
CA ILE A 75 -2.67 8.43 -9.63
C ILE A 75 -1.44 7.64 -10.08
N ILE A 76 -1.29 6.39 -9.62
CA ILE A 76 -0.19 5.50 -10.02
C ILE A 76 -0.17 5.34 -11.54
N LYS A 77 -1.32 5.09 -12.17
CA LYS A 77 -1.45 4.92 -13.62
C LYS A 77 -1.04 6.18 -14.40
N GLN A 78 -1.32 7.38 -13.87
CA GLN A 78 -0.89 8.63 -14.49
C GLN A 78 0.64 8.81 -14.46
N GLY A 79 1.30 8.32 -13.40
CA GLY A 79 2.76 8.37 -13.26
C GLY A 79 3.52 7.24 -13.96
N LEU A 80 2.84 6.18 -14.43
CA LEU A 80 3.48 5.04 -15.11
C LEU A 80 4.32 5.41 -16.34
N PRO A 81 3.87 6.28 -17.26
CA PRO A 81 4.63 6.58 -18.48
C PRO A 81 5.99 7.24 -18.21
N THR A 82 6.09 8.00 -17.11
CA THR A 82 7.30 8.74 -16.74
C THR A 82 8.11 8.06 -15.65
N LEU A 83 7.52 7.05 -14.98
CA LEU A 83 8.07 6.41 -13.78
C LEU A 83 8.44 7.42 -12.68
N ASP A 84 7.75 8.55 -12.64
CA ASP A 84 8.06 9.66 -11.74
C ASP A 84 7.44 9.41 -10.36
N ILE A 85 8.24 8.83 -9.47
CA ILE A 85 7.84 8.55 -8.08
C ILE A 85 7.51 9.83 -7.31
N GLY A 86 8.17 10.95 -7.62
CA GLY A 86 7.90 12.24 -6.99
C GLY A 86 6.51 12.76 -7.36
N ALA A 87 6.16 12.73 -8.64
CA ALA A 87 4.82 13.10 -9.10
C ALA A 87 3.72 12.21 -8.52
N ILE A 88 3.97 10.90 -8.45
CA ILE A 88 3.05 9.94 -7.82
C ILE A 88 2.87 10.26 -6.33
N ALA A 89 3.97 10.50 -5.61
CA ALA A 89 3.94 10.84 -4.19
C ALA A 89 3.11 12.10 -3.93
N GLN A 90 3.29 13.15 -4.74
CA GLN A 90 2.52 14.39 -4.62
C GLN A 90 1.02 14.16 -4.88
N GLY A 91 0.68 13.40 -5.92
CA GLY A 91 -0.70 13.05 -6.24
C GLY A 91 -1.37 12.26 -5.12
N LEU A 92 -0.66 11.25 -4.57
CA LEU A 92 -1.15 10.44 -3.46
C LEU A 92 -1.35 11.28 -2.21
N LEU A 93 -0.37 12.12 -1.86
CA LEU A 93 -0.42 12.99 -0.68
C LEU A 93 -1.60 13.97 -0.75
N ALA A 94 -1.87 14.54 -1.94
CA ALA A 94 -2.97 15.49 -2.13
C ALA A 94 -4.35 14.87 -1.86
N GLN A 95 -4.51 13.56 -2.07
CA GLN A 95 -5.78 12.85 -1.85
C GLN A 95 -5.82 12.03 -0.56
N TYR A 96 -4.69 11.88 0.13
CA TYR A 96 -4.53 10.92 1.21
C TYR A 96 -5.47 11.20 2.39
N SER A 97 -5.63 12.45 2.79
CA SER A 97 -6.47 12.82 3.94
C SER A 97 -7.93 12.37 3.80
N SER A 98 -8.46 12.37 2.57
CA SER A 98 -9.84 11.98 2.27
C SER A 98 -10.02 10.47 2.06
N HIS A 99 -8.94 9.74 1.82
CA HIS A 99 -8.98 8.32 1.44
C HIS A 99 -8.15 7.42 2.34
N ARG A 100 -7.59 7.97 3.43
CA ARG A 100 -6.76 7.25 4.37
C ARG A 100 -7.52 6.03 4.90
N PRO A 101 -6.95 4.81 4.82
CA PRO A 101 -7.56 3.64 5.43
C PRO A 101 -7.81 3.86 6.92
N ASN A 102 -8.93 3.35 7.43
CA ASN A 102 -9.22 3.40 8.86
C ASN A 102 -8.32 2.41 9.60
N ILE A 103 -7.30 2.93 10.28
CA ILE A 103 -6.35 2.11 11.05
C ILE A 103 -6.90 1.94 12.47
N PRO A 104 -7.18 0.71 12.93
CA PRO A 104 -7.61 0.46 14.30
C PRO A 104 -6.60 0.99 15.34
N ALA A 105 -7.08 1.52 16.46
CA ALA A 105 -6.22 2.15 17.46
C ALA A 105 -5.16 1.18 18.06
N ASN A 106 -5.51 -0.09 18.22
CA ASN A 106 -4.59 -1.15 18.68
C ASN A 106 -3.45 -1.44 17.70
N LEU A 107 -3.61 -1.03 16.45
CA LEU A 107 -2.67 -1.20 15.36
C LEU A 107 -1.90 0.10 15.07
N ALA A 108 -2.51 1.26 15.29
CA ALA A 108 -1.89 2.58 15.14
C ALA A 108 -0.62 2.80 16.00
N ARG A 109 -0.47 2.09 17.13
CA ARG A 109 0.71 2.18 18.02
C ARG A 109 2.03 1.66 17.42
N TYR A 110 1.96 1.00 16.27
CA TYR A 110 3.13 0.46 15.57
C TYR A 110 3.56 1.32 14.37
N PHE A 111 2.94 2.50 14.19
CA PHE A 111 3.21 3.49 13.14
C PHE A 111 3.74 4.80 13.72
#